data_AF-A0A1A1Z7W4-F1
#
_entry.id   AF-A0A1A1Z7W4-F1
#
_cell.length_a   1.000
_cell.length_b   1.000
_cell.length_c   1.000
_cell.angle_alpha   90.00
_cell.angle_beta   90.00
_cell.angle_gamma   90.00
#
_symmetry.space_group_name_H-M   'P 1'
#
loop_
_entity.id
_entity.type
_entity.pdbx_description
1 polymer ?
#
loop_
_entity_poly.entity_id
_entity_poly.type
_entity_poly.pdbx_seq_one_letter_code
_entity_poly.pdbx_strand_id
1 'polypeptide(L)'
;MQTVRKLLAALAIVAMLIGGISIVAAMIFGDHSKPRTPAAPPPPPPLPASVPTAREFTINVAVTEQLCDPGPGCVYKYTIEPKYIGFHPLPTTPFTVKYEVHGGNLPQPGEFTVEGNQAKILKDVVVEGPPAARLQAVVLQVVG
;
A
#
# COMPACT_ATOMS: atom_id res chain seq x y z
N MET A 1 38.11 29.08 30.16
CA MET A 1 37.33 27.81 30.04
C MET A 1 36.94 27.50 28.58
N GLN A 2 37.89 27.47 27.64
CA GLN A 2 37.64 27.08 26.23
C GLN A 2 38.67 26.05 25.70
N THR A 3 39.73 25.77 26.45
CA THR A 3 40.79 24.83 26.09
C THR A 3 40.51 23.38 26.50
N VAL A 4 39.57 23.14 27.43
CA VAL A 4 39.22 21.77 27.87
C VAL A 4 38.24 21.07 26.91
N ARG A 5 37.39 21.83 26.19
CA ARG A 5 36.41 21.27 25.25
C ARG A 5 37.01 20.80 23.91
N LYS A 6 38.20 21.29 23.53
CA LYS A 6 38.88 20.83 22.32
C LYS A 6 39.71 19.55 22.52
N LEU A 7 40.00 19.17 23.77
CA LEU A 7 40.79 17.97 24.07
C LEU A 7 39.94 16.68 24.08
N LEU A 8 38.62 16.77 24.27
CA LEU A 8 37.74 15.59 24.36
C LEU A 8 37.22 15.09 23.00
N ALA A 9 37.21 15.92 21.96
CA ALA A 9 36.75 15.53 20.62
C ALA A 9 37.79 14.73 19.81
N ALA A 10 39.06 14.74 20.21
CA ALA A 10 40.14 14.06 19.50
C ALA A 10 40.38 12.60 19.97
N LEU A 11 39.79 12.19 21.10
CA LEU A 11 40.04 10.86 21.70
C LEU A 11 38.99 9.79 21.34
N ALA A 12 37.92 10.13 20.61
CA ALA A 12 36.88 9.17 20.23
C ALA A 12 37.07 8.54 18.83
N ILE A 13 38.03 9.01 18.01
CA ILE A 13 38.17 8.56 16.60
C ILE A 13 39.27 7.50 16.43
N VAL A 14 40.04 7.15 17.46
CA VAL A 14 41.17 6.20 17.37
C VAL A 14 40.97 4.96 18.26
N ALA A 15 39.75 4.39 18.28
CA ALA A 15 39.44 3.19 19.07
C ALA A 15 38.60 2.13 18.33
N MET A 16 38.53 2.15 17.00
CA MET A 16 37.96 1.06 16.19
C MET A 16 38.93 0.58 15.12
N LEU A 17 40.18 0.37 15.49
CA LEU A 17 41.13 -0.40 14.72
C LEU A 17 41.85 -1.33 15.69
N ILE A 18 41.88 -2.62 15.35
CA ILE A 18 42.67 -3.69 15.98
C ILE A 18 41.92 -4.45 17.09
N GLY A 19 41.24 -5.53 16.69
CA GLY A 19 40.72 -6.53 17.60
C GLY A 19 40.34 -7.81 16.88
N GLY A 20 41.33 -8.68 16.58
CA GLY A 20 41.07 -10.03 16.10
C GLY A 20 42.09 -10.55 15.10
N ILE A 21 43.27 -10.90 15.60
CA ILE A 21 44.28 -11.67 14.85
C ILE A 21 43.75 -13.11 14.70
N SER A 22 43.58 -13.55 13.46
CA SER A 22 43.21 -14.93 13.11
C SER A 22 44.31 -15.92 13.50
N ILE A 23 43.91 -17.03 14.12
CA ILE A 23 44.79 -18.12 14.54
C ILE A 23 45.43 -18.78 13.31
N VAL A 24 46.74 -18.96 13.35
CA VAL A 24 47.57 -19.58 12.31
C VAL A 24 47.45 -21.11 12.35
N ALA A 25 47.25 -21.68 11.16
CA ALA A 25 47.62 -23.00 10.66
C ALA A 25 47.55 -24.22 11.60
N ALA A 26 46.66 -25.16 11.26
CA ALA A 26 46.91 -26.57 11.49
C ALA A 26 46.41 -27.40 10.30
N MET A 27 47.34 -28.18 9.76
CA MET A 27 47.14 -29.45 9.04
C MET A 27 46.89 -29.39 7.52
N ILE A 28 48.02 -29.39 6.82
CA ILE A 28 48.22 -30.03 5.54
C ILE A 28 47.88 -31.54 5.71
N PHE A 29 47.13 -32.09 4.75
CA PHE A 29 46.67 -33.50 4.62
C PHE A 29 45.47 -33.91 5.49
N GLY A 30 44.27 -33.73 4.93
CA GLY A 30 43.02 -34.26 5.47
C GLY A 30 41.91 -34.11 4.44
N ASP A 31 41.58 -35.24 3.81
CA ASP A 31 40.46 -35.57 2.93
C ASP A 31 39.33 -34.56 2.66
N HIS A 32 38.93 -34.53 1.40
CA HIS A 32 37.73 -33.92 0.85
C HIS A 32 36.48 -34.19 1.69
N SER A 33 36.05 -33.23 2.51
CA SER A 33 34.66 -33.13 2.97
C SER A 33 34.37 -31.76 3.58
N LYS A 34 34.38 -30.70 2.76
CA LYS A 34 33.65 -29.48 3.13
C LYS A 34 32.17 -29.82 2.98
N PRO A 35 31.34 -29.77 4.05
CA PRO A 35 29.90 -29.91 3.90
C PRO A 35 29.44 -28.84 2.92
N ARG A 36 28.94 -29.26 1.75
CA ARG A 36 28.30 -28.37 0.80
C ARG A 36 27.05 -27.85 1.51
N THR A 37 27.11 -26.62 2.04
CA THR A 37 25.90 -25.92 2.47
C THR A 37 24.89 -26.03 1.33
N PRO A 38 23.70 -26.60 1.55
CA PRO A 38 22.68 -26.65 0.52
C PRO A 38 22.47 -25.23 -0.01
N ALA A 39 22.61 -25.03 -1.31
CA ALA A 39 22.25 -23.77 -1.94
C ALA A 39 20.77 -23.51 -1.63
N ALA A 40 20.44 -22.31 -1.15
CA ALA A 40 19.05 -21.92 -0.99
C ALA A 40 18.35 -22.07 -2.35
N PRO A 41 17.14 -22.68 -2.40
CA PRO A 41 16.39 -22.77 -3.65
C PRO A 41 16.12 -21.37 -4.20
N PRO A 42 16.09 -21.20 -5.53
CA PRO A 42 15.75 -19.92 -6.14
C PRO A 42 14.33 -19.49 -5.71
N PRO A 43 14.08 -18.17 -5.56
CA PRO A 43 12.75 -17.69 -5.25
C PRO A 43 11.75 -18.09 -6.35
N PRO A 44 10.48 -18.31 -6.01
CA PRO A 44 9.44 -18.62 -6.99
C PRO A 44 9.29 -17.46 -8.00
N PRO A 45 8.87 -17.76 -9.25
CA PRO A 45 8.61 -16.72 -10.24
C PRO A 45 7.44 -15.81 -9.79
N PRO A 46 7.41 -14.54 -10.22
CA PRO A 46 6.31 -13.63 -9.92
C PRO A 46 5.00 -14.12 -10.57
N LEU A 47 3.88 -13.86 -9.90
CA LEU A 47 2.56 -14.16 -10.44
C LEU A 47 2.29 -13.34 -11.72
N PRO A 48 1.57 -13.90 -12.71
CA PRO A 48 1.21 -13.17 -13.91
C PRO A 48 0.21 -12.05 -13.60
N ALA A 49 0.24 -10.99 -14.41
CA ALA A 49 -0.77 -9.94 -14.37
C ALA A 49 -2.10 -10.46 -14.93
N SER A 50 -3.20 -10.01 -14.32
CA SER A 50 -4.55 -10.41 -14.71
C SER A 50 -5.52 -9.26 -14.45
N VAL A 51 -6.59 -9.15 -15.27
CA VAL A 51 -7.68 -8.22 -14.99
C VAL A 51 -8.28 -8.57 -13.62
N PRO A 52 -8.34 -7.63 -12.67
CA PRO A 52 -8.87 -7.91 -11.35
C PRO A 52 -10.37 -8.23 -11.36
N THR A 53 -10.81 -8.88 -10.30
CA THR A 53 -12.22 -9.11 -10.00
C THR A 53 -12.78 -8.05 -9.05
N ALA A 54 -14.11 -7.93 -8.97
CA ALA A 54 -14.77 -6.97 -8.07
C ALA A 54 -14.38 -7.17 -6.60
N ARG A 55 -14.09 -8.41 -6.18
CA ARG A 55 -13.72 -8.75 -4.79
C ARG A 55 -12.32 -8.30 -4.41
N GLU A 56 -11.50 -7.93 -5.38
CA GLU A 56 -10.13 -7.45 -5.17
C GLU A 56 -10.07 -5.93 -5.02
N PHE A 57 -11.23 -5.28 -4.91
CA PHE A 57 -11.33 -3.86 -4.64
C PHE A 57 -12.15 -3.58 -3.38
N THR A 58 -11.68 -2.61 -2.61
CA THR A 58 -12.45 -1.96 -1.55
C THR A 58 -12.53 -0.48 -1.89
N ILE A 59 -13.69 0.14 -1.71
CA ILE A 59 -13.88 1.58 -1.92
C ILE A 59 -14.33 2.18 -0.60
N ASN A 60 -13.49 3.02 0.00
CA ASN A 60 -13.92 3.85 1.12
C ASN A 60 -14.67 5.07 0.59
N VAL A 61 -15.70 5.52 1.31
CA VAL A 61 -16.47 6.71 0.98
C VAL A 61 -16.22 7.76 2.06
N ALA A 62 -15.39 8.74 1.73
CA ALA A 62 -15.05 9.82 2.64
C ALA A 62 -16.04 10.97 2.46
N VAL A 63 -16.91 11.19 3.44
CA VAL A 63 -17.80 12.36 3.49
C VAL A 63 -16.97 13.60 3.83
N THR A 64 -16.90 14.55 2.91
CA THR A 64 -16.13 15.79 3.03
C THR A 64 -16.97 16.96 3.54
N GLU A 65 -18.27 16.94 3.26
CA GLU A 65 -19.21 17.97 3.73
C GLU A 65 -20.57 17.33 4.05
N GLN A 66 -21.25 17.86 5.07
CA GLN A 66 -22.61 17.51 5.40
C GLN A 66 -23.37 18.77 5.78
N LEU A 67 -24.47 19.04 5.10
CA LEU A 67 -25.39 20.14 5.39
C LEU A 67 -26.77 19.57 5.68
N CYS A 68 -27.29 19.87 6.88
CA CYS A 68 -28.65 19.53 7.27
C CYS A 68 -29.36 20.84 7.63
N ASP A 69 -30.02 21.46 6.65
CA ASP A 69 -30.92 22.58 6.92
C ASP A 69 -32.15 22.10 7.69
N PRO A 70 -32.87 22.97 8.44
CA PRO A 70 -34.08 22.56 9.13
C PRO A 70 -35.09 21.96 8.13
N GLY A 71 -35.20 20.63 8.12
CA GLY A 71 -35.91 19.84 7.12
C GLY A 71 -35.70 18.34 7.34
N PRO A 72 -36.33 17.46 6.54
CA PRO A 72 -36.31 16.01 6.76
C PRO A 72 -35.03 15.30 6.29
N GLY A 73 -34.09 15.99 5.64
CA GLY A 73 -32.93 15.37 4.99
C GLY A 73 -31.65 16.18 5.10
N CYS A 74 -30.56 15.60 4.62
CA CYS A 74 -29.24 16.22 4.56
C CYS A 74 -28.63 16.07 3.16
N VAL A 75 -27.81 17.03 2.79
CA VAL A 75 -26.96 17.00 1.61
C VAL A 75 -25.55 16.62 2.04
N TYR A 76 -24.97 15.61 1.40
CA TYR A 76 -23.63 15.11 1.65
C TYR A 76 -22.76 15.38 0.43
N LYS A 77 -21.52 15.83 0.63
CA LYS A 77 -20.45 15.71 -0.37
C LYS A 77 -19.51 14.60 0.05
N TYR A 78 -19.13 13.77 -0.90
CA TYR A 78 -18.18 12.70 -0.63
C TYR A 78 -17.15 12.52 -1.76
N THR A 79 -16.03 11.92 -1.40
CA THR A 79 -15.01 11.45 -2.32
C THR A 79 -14.81 9.95 -2.12
N ILE A 80 -14.64 9.20 -3.21
CA ILE A 80 -14.30 7.78 -3.14
C ILE A 80 -12.79 7.59 -3.02
N GLU A 81 -12.40 6.56 -2.27
CA GLU A 81 -11.00 6.18 -2.09
C GLU A 81 -10.86 4.69 -2.42
N PRO A 82 -10.66 4.35 -3.71
CA PRO A 82 -10.52 2.97 -4.13
C PRO A 82 -9.15 2.42 -3.72
N LYS A 83 -9.14 1.15 -3.32
CA LYS A 83 -7.94 0.40 -2.98
C LYS A 83 -8.02 -0.99 -3.61
N TYR A 84 -6.97 -1.35 -4.34
CA TYR A 84 -6.75 -2.71 -4.80
C TYR A 84 -6.14 -3.55 -3.68
N ILE A 85 -6.72 -4.72 -3.43
CA ILE A 85 -6.32 -5.65 -2.37
C ILE A 85 -6.01 -7.06 -2.91
N GLY A 86 -5.97 -7.23 -4.24
CA GLY A 86 -5.62 -8.50 -4.87
C GLY A 86 -4.14 -8.86 -4.74
N PHE A 87 -3.82 -10.12 -5.03
CA PHE A 87 -2.47 -10.67 -4.92
C PHE A 87 -1.69 -10.68 -6.23
N HIS A 88 -2.35 -10.35 -7.35
CA HIS A 88 -1.74 -10.28 -8.67
C HIS A 88 -1.35 -8.85 -9.02
N PRO A 89 -0.26 -8.63 -9.77
CA PRO A 89 0.02 -7.31 -10.32
C PRO A 89 -1.11 -6.87 -11.27
N LEU A 90 -1.41 -5.57 -11.27
CA LEU A 90 -2.39 -5.00 -12.19
C LEU A 90 -1.90 -5.10 -13.65
N PRO A 91 -2.80 -5.29 -14.61
CA PRO A 91 -2.42 -5.29 -16.02
C PRO A 91 -2.01 -3.88 -16.46
N THR A 92 -1.19 -3.81 -17.50
CA THR A 92 -0.83 -2.54 -18.13
C THR A 92 -1.96 -1.99 -19.01
N THR A 93 -2.86 -2.85 -19.47
CA THR A 93 -4.05 -2.46 -20.21
C THR A 93 -5.06 -1.77 -19.28
N PRO A 94 -5.64 -0.63 -19.69
CA PRO A 94 -6.66 0.05 -18.90
C PRO A 94 -7.86 -0.85 -18.61
N PHE A 95 -8.44 -0.71 -17.42
CA PHE A 95 -9.70 -1.36 -17.05
C PHE A 95 -10.57 -0.42 -16.22
N THR A 96 -11.88 -0.64 -16.25
CA THR A 96 -12.89 0.18 -15.57
C THR A 96 -13.53 -0.60 -14.42
N VAL A 97 -13.62 0.03 -13.26
CA VAL A 97 -14.33 -0.50 -12.09
C VAL A 97 -15.65 0.24 -11.95
N LYS A 98 -16.76 -0.51 -11.97
CA LYS A 98 -18.12 0.00 -11.75
C LYS A 98 -18.57 -0.29 -10.33
N TYR A 99 -19.15 0.71 -9.68
CA TYR A 99 -19.58 0.63 -8.29
C TYR A 99 -20.88 1.40 -8.06
N GLU A 100 -21.50 1.19 -6.91
CA GLU A 100 -22.64 1.98 -6.41
C GLU A 100 -22.38 2.46 -4.99
N VAL A 101 -22.75 3.71 -4.70
CA VAL A 101 -22.74 4.28 -3.35
C VAL A 101 -24.16 4.23 -2.77
N HIS A 102 -24.33 3.53 -1.66
CA HIS A 102 -25.57 3.37 -0.92
C HIS A 102 -25.59 4.27 0.32
N GLY A 103 -26.75 4.41 0.94
CA GLY A 103 -26.95 5.15 2.19
C GLY A 103 -27.60 6.52 2.02
N GLY A 104 -27.58 7.08 0.80
CA GLY A 104 -28.41 8.22 0.41
C GLY A 104 -29.87 7.81 0.16
N ASN A 105 -30.66 8.75 -0.36
CA ASN A 105 -32.07 8.53 -0.71
C ASN A 105 -32.21 7.47 -1.83
N LEU A 106 -31.24 7.42 -2.75
CA LEU A 106 -31.14 6.44 -3.82
C LEU A 106 -29.68 5.98 -3.96
N PRO A 107 -29.42 4.72 -4.38
CA PRO A 107 -28.08 4.29 -4.77
C PRO A 107 -27.53 5.14 -5.91
N GLN A 108 -26.26 5.51 -5.83
CA GLN A 108 -25.59 6.33 -6.82
C GLN A 108 -24.54 5.52 -7.58
N PRO A 109 -24.74 5.24 -8.88
CA PRO A 109 -23.75 4.54 -9.68
C PRO A 109 -22.53 5.42 -9.93
N GLY A 110 -21.37 4.79 -10.06
CA GLY A 110 -20.13 5.45 -10.43
C GLY A 110 -19.16 4.48 -11.09
N GLU A 111 -18.15 5.05 -11.71
CA GLU A 111 -17.05 4.28 -12.29
C GLU A 111 -15.74 5.05 -12.24
N PHE A 112 -14.63 4.31 -12.23
CA PHE A 112 -13.30 4.87 -12.43
C PHE A 112 -12.47 3.95 -13.32
N THR A 113 -11.58 4.53 -14.10
CA THR A 113 -10.64 3.80 -14.95
C THR A 113 -9.27 3.78 -14.31
N VAL A 114 -8.65 2.60 -14.30
CA VAL A 114 -7.29 2.36 -13.82
C VAL A 114 -6.37 2.20 -15.03
N GLU A 115 -5.30 2.99 -15.06
CA GLU A 115 -4.25 2.93 -16.07
C GLU A 115 -2.90 2.79 -15.37
N GLY A 116 -2.27 1.62 -15.51
CA GLY A 116 -1.08 1.27 -14.74
C GLY A 116 -1.36 1.27 -13.24
N ASN A 117 -0.74 2.22 -12.51
CA ASN A 117 -0.91 2.37 -11.06
C ASN A 117 -1.73 3.60 -10.67
N GLN A 118 -2.40 4.26 -11.61
CA GLN A 118 -3.18 5.46 -11.37
C GLN A 118 -4.66 5.22 -11.68
N ALA A 119 -5.53 5.82 -10.89
CA ALA A 119 -6.98 5.82 -11.12
C ALA A 119 -7.48 7.25 -11.18
N LYS A 120 -8.31 7.55 -12.18
CA LYS A 120 -9.02 8.83 -12.25
C LYS A 120 -10.37 8.67 -11.54
N ILE A 121 -10.52 9.33 -10.39
CA ILE A 121 -11.71 9.23 -9.55
C ILE A 121 -12.51 10.52 -9.54
N LEU A 122 -13.82 10.39 -9.31
CA LEU A 122 -14.68 11.53 -9.01
C LEU A 122 -14.48 11.97 -7.56
N LYS A 123 -14.53 13.28 -7.34
CA LYS A 123 -14.42 13.93 -6.03
C LYS A 123 -15.62 14.84 -5.80
N ASP A 124 -15.92 15.08 -4.53
CA ASP A 124 -16.95 16.01 -4.07
C ASP A 124 -18.32 15.77 -4.72
N VAL A 125 -18.68 14.49 -4.87
CA VAL A 125 -19.97 14.06 -5.40
C VAL A 125 -21.04 14.40 -4.38
N VAL A 126 -22.09 15.08 -4.85
CA VAL A 126 -23.23 15.50 -4.01
C VAL A 126 -24.29 14.42 -4.01
N VAL A 127 -24.77 14.02 -2.83
CA VAL A 127 -25.90 13.11 -2.66
C VAL A 127 -26.80 13.57 -1.52
N GLU A 128 -28.11 13.38 -1.69
CA GLU A 128 -29.09 13.59 -0.63
C GLU A 128 -29.34 12.31 0.14
N GLY A 129 -29.59 12.42 1.44
CA GLY A 129 -29.86 11.28 2.30
C GLY A 129 -30.61 11.64 3.58
N PRO A 130 -31.05 10.63 4.34
CA PRO A 130 -31.59 10.83 5.67
C PRO A 130 -30.52 11.40 6.63
N PRO A 131 -30.93 12.01 7.75
CA PRO A 131 -30.00 12.42 8.79
C PRO A 131 -29.14 11.25 9.29
N ALA A 132 -27.85 11.52 9.50
CA ALA A 132 -26.85 10.51 9.89
C ALA A 132 -26.72 9.32 8.92
N ALA A 133 -26.98 9.53 7.63
CA ALA A 133 -26.71 8.54 6.58
C ALA A 133 -25.27 8.02 6.64
N ARG A 134 -25.11 6.72 6.44
CA ARG A 134 -23.80 6.07 6.31
C ARG A 134 -23.59 5.70 4.85
N LEU A 135 -22.79 6.50 4.16
CA LEU A 135 -22.47 6.24 2.75
C LEU A 135 -21.48 5.08 2.63
N GLN A 136 -21.78 4.12 1.75
CA GLN A 136 -20.97 2.93 1.54
C GLN A 136 -20.93 2.57 0.07
N ALA A 137 -19.74 2.25 -0.46
CA ALA A 137 -19.58 1.85 -1.84
C ALA A 137 -19.51 0.32 -1.98
N VAL A 138 -20.19 -0.22 -2.98
CA VAL A 138 -20.16 -1.63 -3.37
C VAL A 138 -19.64 -1.74 -4.79
N VAL A 139 -18.59 -2.54 -4.98
CA VAL A 139 -18.04 -2.82 -6.32
C VAL A 139 -18.91 -3.84 -7.01
N LEU A 140 -19.42 -3.51 -8.19
CA LEU A 140 -20.33 -4.36 -8.94
C LEU A 140 -19.58 -5.18 -9.98
N GLN A 141 -18.70 -4.53 -10.74
CA GLN A 141 -18.05 -5.15 -11.89
C GLN A 141 -16.70 -4.52 -12.19
N VAL A 142 -15.79 -5.32 -12.72
CA VAL A 142 -14.55 -4.87 -13.36
C VAL A 142 -14.62 -5.27 -14.83
N VAL A 143 -14.35 -4.33 -15.73
CA VAL A 143 -14.38 -4.52 -17.19
C VAL A 143 -13.03 -4.10 -17.75
N GLY A 144 -12.38 -4.94 -18.54
CA GLY A 144 -11.07 -4.68 -19.15
C GLY A 144 -10.91 -5.38 -20.49
#